data_AF-A0A353GSD9-F1
#
_entry.id   AF-A0A353GSD9-F1
#
_cell.length_a   1.000
_cell.length_b   1.000
_cell.length_c   1.000
_cell.angle_alpha   90.00
_cell.angle_beta   90.00
_cell.angle_gamma   90.00
#
_symmetry.space_group_name_H-M   'P 1'
#
loop_
_entity.id
_entity.type
_entity.pdbx_description
1 polymer ?
#
loop_
_entity_poly.entity_id
_entity_poly.type
_entity_poly.pdbx_seq_one_letter_code
_entity_poly.pdbx_strand_id
1 'polypeptide(L)' 'MLFAASVRVTFKKAQRRLDIIVEAENLESAKEKVLKQARKIYAPGKKAIYTIIGTISETEIYTNFPQTNETPSPE' A
#
# COMPACT_ATOMS: atom_id res chain seq x y z
N MET A 1 -8.41 3.73 -10.48
CA MET A 1 -7.79 2.47 -10.08
C MET A 1 -7.62 2.46 -8.57
N LEU A 2 -7.80 1.31 -7.92
CA LEU A 2 -7.56 1.18 -6.49
C LEU A 2 -6.08 0.84 -6.22
N PHE A 3 -5.52 1.47 -5.19
CA PHE A 3 -4.17 1.23 -4.71
C PHE A 3 -4.22 0.94 -3.23
N ALA A 4 -3.61 -0.17 -2.82
CA ALA A 4 -3.34 -0.48 -1.43
C ALA A 4 -1.88 -0.13 -1.11
N ALA A 5 -1.65 0.63 -0.04
CA ALA A 5 -0.31 1.01 0.37
C ALA A 5 -0.13 0.82 1.88
N SER A 6 1.03 0.28 2.24
CA SER A 6 1.45 0.17 3.63
C SER A 6 2.38 1.33 3.97
N VAL A 7 2.08 2.04 5.05
CA VAL A 7 2.83 3.20 5.53
C VAL A 7 3.35 2.90 6.92
N ARG A 8 4.67 2.97 7.09
CA ARG A 8 5.30 3.01 8.41
C ARG A 8 5.29 4.44 8.93
N VAL A 9 4.74 4.62 10.12
CA VAL A 9 4.72 5.89 10.84
C VAL A 9 5.63 5.78 12.04
N THR A 10 6.59 6.69 12.15
CA THR A 10 7.52 6.79 13.28
C THR A 10 7.33 8.12 13.97
N PHE A 11 7.01 8.06 15.27
CA PHE A 11 6.90 9.25 16.12
C PHE A 11 7.64 9.01 17.43
N LYS A 12 8.73 9.77 17.65
CA LYS A 12 9.67 9.55 18.76
C LYS A 12 10.17 8.10 18.76
N LYS A 13 9.85 7.33 19.81
CA LYS A 13 10.21 5.90 19.95
C LYS A 13 9.09 4.95 19.48
N ALA A 14 7.90 5.47 19.16
CA ALA A 14 6.78 4.65 18.71
C ALA A 14 6.83 4.46 17.19
N GLN A 15 6.62 3.21 16.76
CA GLN A 15 6.45 2.86 15.36
C GLN A 15 5.09 2.18 15.19
N ARG A 16 4.40 2.50 14.09
CA ARG A 16 3.13 1.88 13.72
C ARG A 16 3.08 1.66 12.22
N ARG A 17 2.38 0.61 11.79
CA ARG A 17 2.03 0.40 10.38
C ARG A 17 0.57 0.80 10.16
N LEU A 18 0.32 1.49 9.06
CA LEU A 18 -1.02 1.81 8.56
C LEU A 18 -1.15 1.21 7.16
N ASP A 19 -2.19 0.43 6.95
CA ASP A 19 -2.55 -0.07 5.63
C ASP A 19 -3.72 0.78 5.11
N ILE A 20 -3.51 1.44 3.97
CA ILE A 20 -4.38 2.49 3.44
C ILE A 20 -4.74 2.14 2.01
N ILE A 21 -6.04 2.20 1.71
CA ILE A 21 -6.58 1.98 0.37
C ILE A 21 -7.07 3.32 -0.18
N VAL A 22 -6.60 3.69 -1.37
CA VAL A 22 -7.01 4.93 -2.06
C VAL A 22 -7.37 4.66 -3.50
N GLU A 23 -8.30 5.46 -4.03
CA GLU A 23 -8.53 5.55 -5.45
C GLU A 23 -7.66 6.65 -6.07
N ALA A 24 -6.95 6.32 -7.14
CA ALA A 24 -6.11 7.26 -7.88
C ALA A 24 -6.05 6.91 -9.38
N GLU A 25 -5.61 7.88 -10.17
CA GLU A 25 -5.42 7.75 -11.62
C GLU A 25 -4.05 7.13 -11.95
N ASN A 26 -3.05 7.35 -11.10
CA ASN A 26 -1.69 6.84 -11.26
C ASN A 26 -1.00 6.64 -9.89
N LEU A 27 0.16 5.98 -9.90
CA LEU A 27 0.92 5.65 -8.69
C LEU A 27 1.39 6.90 -7.93
N GLU A 28 1.73 7.98 -8.62
CA GLU A 28 2.22 9.21 -8.00
C GLU A 28 1.11 9.90 -7.20
N SER A 29 -0.06 10.07 -7.81
CA SER A 29 -1.28 10.56 -7.16
C SER A 29 -1.72 9.65 -6.01
N ALA A 30 -1.56 8.33 -6.14
CA ALA A 30 -1.84 7.37 -5.07
C ALA A 30 -0.94 7.62 -3.85
N LYS A 31 0.38 7.77 -4.05
CA LYS A 31 1.34 8.05 -2.97
C LYS A 31 0.99 9.32 -2.21
N GLU A 32 0.62 10.38 -2.91
CA GLU A 32 0.20 11.64 -2.28
C GLU A 32 -1.07 11.48 -1.44
N LYS A 33 -2.09 10.82 -2.00
CA LYS A 33 -3.36 10.56 -1.28
C LYS A 33 -3.14 9.70 -0.05
N VAL A 34 -2.31 8.65 -0.15
CA VAL A 34 -1.93 7.76 0.95
C VAL A 34 -1.26 8.54 2.08
N LEU A 35 -0.25 9.37 1.76
CA LEU A 35 0.43 10.19 2.78
C LEU A 35 -0.51 11.18 3.44
N LYS A 36 -1.42 11.79 2.67
CA LYS A 36 -2.44 12.71 3.20
C LYS A 36 -3.39 12.00 4.16
N GLN A 37 -3.86 10.80 3.84
CA GLN A 37 -4.68 10.00 4.75
C GLN A 37 -3.89 9.52 5.98
N ALA A 38 -2.65 9.03 5.81
CA ALA A 38 -1.81 8.59 6.93
C ALA A 38 -1.61 9.70 7.97
N ARG A 39 -1.37 10.93 7.51
CA ARG A 39 -1.25 12.12 8.37
C ARG A 39 -2.54 12.44 9.12
N LYS A 40 -3.69 12.30 8.47
CA LYS A 40 -5.01 12.51 9.10
C LYS A 40 -5.31 11.45 10.16
N ILE A 41 -4.97 10.19 9.92
CA ILE A 41 -5.27 9.07 10.81
C ILE A 41 -4.41 9.09 12.07
N TYR A 42 -3.08 9.23 11.92
CA TYR A 42 -2.18 8.97 13.05
C TYR A 42 -2.01 10.18 13.97
N ALA A 43 -1.69 11.35 13.43
CA ALA A 43 -1.39 12.52 14.25
C ALA A 43 -1.49 13.83 13.45
N PRO A 44 -2.69 14.42 13.31
CA PRO A 44 -2.80 15.77 12.77
C PRO A 44 -1.97 16.74 13.63
N GLY A 45 -1.03 17.46 13.02
CA GLY A 45 -0.24 18.52 13.67
C GLY A 45 1.03 18.08 14.40
N LYS A 46 1.38 16.78 14.48
CA LYS A 46 2.66 16.33 15.07
C LYS A 46 3.67 15.96 13.98
N LYS A 47 4.94 16.33 14.20
CA LYS A 47 6.08 15.93 13.33
C LYS A 47 6.37 14.43 13.49
N ALA A 48 5.64 13.60 12.76
CA ALA A 48 5.93 12.17 12.58
C ALA A 48 6.55 11.95 11.19
N ILE A 49 7.38 10.92 11.07
CA ILE A 49 7.97 10.48 9.81
C ILE A 49 7.02 9.44 9.20
N TYR A 50 6.63 9.63 7.95
CA TYR A 50 5.76 8.73 7.20
C TYR A 50 6.54 8.15 6.04
N THR A 51 6.68 6.82 6.01
CA THR A 51 7.42 6.12 4.96
C THR A 51 6.50 5.09 4.32
N ILE A 52 6.25 5.20 3.02
CA ILE A 52 5.56 4.16 2.26
C ILE A 52 6.53 2.99 2.10
N ILE A 53 6.17 1.82 2.61
CA ILE A 53 6.99 0.60 2.58
C ILE A 53 6.59 -0.34 1.44
N GLY A 54 5.38 -0.19 0.89
CA GLY A 54 4.90 -0.97 -0.25
C GLY A 54 3.63 -0.35 -0.82
N THR A 55 3.41 -0.54 -2.11
CA THR A 55 2.21 -0.12 -2.82
C THR A 55 1.86 -1.19 -3.83
N ILE A 56 0.59 -1.58 -3.89
CA ILE A 56 0.05 -2.58 -4.80
C ILE A 56 -1.12 -1.93 -5.51
N SER A 57 -1.11 -1.97 -6.84
CA SER A 57 -2.25 -1.56 -7.65
C SER A 57 -3.21 -2.73 -7.88
N GLU A 58 -4.50 -2.43 -8.05
CA GLU A 58 -5.52 -3.42 -8.43
C GLU A 58 -5.11 -4.25 -9.65
N THR A 59 -4.44 -3.63 -10.62
CA THR A 59 -3.96 -4.28 -11.84
C THR A 59 -2.78 -5.23 -11.61
N GLU A 60 -1.94 -4.98 -10.60
CA GLU A 60 -0.80 -5.86 -10.28
C GLU A 60 -1.20 -7.12 -9.51
N ILE A 61 -2.37 -7.11 -8.86
CA ILE A 61 -2.89 -8.26 -8.14
C ILE A 61 -3.17 -9.42 -9.10
N TYR A 62 -3.59 -9.13 -10.34
CA TYR A 62 -3.91 -10.16 -11.34
C TYR A 62 -2.69 -10.77 -12.03
N THR A 63 -1.54 -10.09 -12.03
CA THR A 63 -0.33 -10.56 -12.71
C THR A 63 0.56 -11.47 -11.85
N ASN A 64 0.38 -11.46 -10.52
CA ASN A 64 1.22 -12.18 -9.57
C ASN A 64 0.57 -13.43 -8.94
N PHE A 65 -0.60 -13.87 -9.42
CA PHE A 65 -1.04 -15.22 -9.14
C PHE A 65 -0.26 -16.18 -10.05
N PRO A 66 0.60 -17.07 -9.52
CA PRO A 66 1.13 -18.15 -10.34
C PRO A 66 -0.06 -18.96 -10.84
N GLN A 67 -0.29 -18.97 -12.15
CA GLN A 67 -1.14 -19.96 -12.78
C GLN A 67 -0.43 -21.32 -12.62
N THR A 68 -0.63 -22.00 -11.49
CA THR A 68 -0.30 -23.43 -11.36
C THR A 68 -1.28 -24.22 -12.21
N ASN A 69 -1.06 -24.21 -13.53
CA ASN A 69 -1.61 -25.20 -14.44
C ASN A 69 -0.63 -26.37 -14.49
N GLU A 70 -0.57 -27.14 -13.41
CA GLU A 70 0.04 -28.48 -13.46
C GLU A 70 -1.03 -29.44 -13.97
N THR A 71 -1.08 -29.63 -15.29
CA THR A 71 -1.84 -30.70 -15.93
C THR A 71 -1.06 -32.01 -15.72
N PRO A 72 -1.54 -33.00 -14.94
CA PRO A 72 -0.90 -34.30 -14.94
C PRO A 72 -1.11 -34.96 -16.31
N SER A 73 -0.02 -35.33 -16.97
CA SER A 73 -0.05 -36.19 -18.16
C SER A 73 -0.59 -37.57 -17.75
N PRO A 74 -1.55 -38.16 -18.49
CA PRO A 74 -1.91 -39.54 -18.28
C PRO A 74 -0.83 -40.48 -18.84
N GLU A 75 -0.36 -41.41 -18.01
CA GLU A 75 0.35 -42.64 -18.44
C GLU A 75 -0.54 -43.58 -19.25
#